data_AF-R5D3I4-F1
#
_entry.id   AF-R5D3I4-F1
#
_cell.length_a   1.000
_cell.length_b   1.000
_cell.length_c   1.000
_cell.angle_alpha   90.00
_cell.angle_beta   90.00
_cell.angle_gamma   90.00
#
_symmetry.space_group_name_H-M   'P 1'
#
loop_
_entity.id
_entity.type
_entity.pdbx_description
1 polymer ?
#
loop_
_entity_poly.entity_id
_entity_poly.type
_entity_poly.pdbx_seq_one_letter_code
_entity_poly.pdbx_strand_id
1 'polypeptide(L)'
;MMIFVYPDFYFDFSCTASRCRHSCCRGWEIDIDEDTLALYDALTGDIGDTVRRSIERTPTPHFALTENEDCPFLQPDGLCRLILTLGEESLCDICAEHPRFYNEHPDRIEAGLGLCCEEAVRLLLERDTPLELIIETDGEVPGPTVRDEIFAVLAGQSTPLSERMDRALTLVGAAMPDFTLSQIAELYLGLERLDDEWTKCLERLGGSAPLPQPEGIKYERLAEYFVYRHFNDASAQTLSFAFLSVRLLCALEKLCPQELSELVRLYSSEIEYSDENVEKVQSVLQ
;
A
#
# COMPACT_ATOMS: atom_id res chain seq x y z
N MET A 1 1.24 -16.56 23.05
CA MET A 1 1.12 -15.10 23.14
C MET A 1 1.38 -14.58 21.75
N MET A 2 0.39 -13.94 21.17
CA MET A 2 0.44 -13.41 19.82
C MET A 2 -0.21 -12.03 19.88
N ILE A 3 0.54 -11.01 19.50
CA ILE A 3 0.07 -9.63 19.49
C ILE A 3 -0.50 -9.36 18.09
N PHE A 4 -1.68 -8.80 18.00
CA PHE A 4 -2.25 -8.32 16.76
C PHE A 4 -2.21 -6.81 16.74
N VAL A 5 -1.69 -6.23 15.67
CA VAL A 5 -1.58 -4.77 15.50
C VAL A 5 -2.33 -4.36 14.24
N TYR A 6 -3.12 -3.29 14.36
CA TYR A 6 -3.90 -2.71 13.27
C TYR A 6 -3.74 -1.19 13.26
N PRO A 7 -3.66 -0.53 12.10
CA PRO A 7 -3.87 0.91 12.03
C PRO A 7 -5.33 1.24 12.38
N ASP A 8 -5.55 2.40 12.98
CA ASP A 8 -6.84 2.86 13.48
C ASP A 8 -8.02 2.87 12.48
N PHE A 9 -7.75 2.77 11.18
CA PHE A 9 -8.71 2.76 10.08
C PHE A 9 -8.90 1.37 9.44
N TYR A 10 -8.21 0.33 9.91
CA TYR A 10 -8.23 -1.00 9.29
C TYR A 10 -9.64 -1.60 9.20
N PHE A 11 -10.39 -1.55 10.30
CA PHE A 11 -11.73 -2.16 10.39
C PHE A 11 -12.82 -1.34 9.69
N ASP A 12 -12.53 -0.11 9.26
CA ASP A 12 -13.48 0.73 8.53
C ASP A 12 -13.52 0.39 7.03
N PHE A 13 -12.57 -0.40 6.54
CA PHE A 13 -12.47 -0.73 5.13
C PHE A 13 -13.62 -1.62 4.64
N SER A 14 -14.30 -1.13 3.60
CA SER A 14 -15.23 -1.89 2.78
C SER A 14 -15.06 -1.51 1.32
N CYS A 15 -15.06 -2.50 0.42
CA CYS A 15 -14.93 -2.25 -1.01
C CYS A 15 -16.04 -1.31 -1.50
N THR A 16 -15.66 -0.26 -2.24
CA THR A 16 -16.63 0.71 -2.79
C THR A 16 -17.34 0.20 -4.05
N ALA A 17 -17.01 -1.02 -4.48
CA ALA A 17 -17.60 -1.76 -5.59
C ALA A 17 -17.69 -0.91 -6.87
N SER A 18 -18.89 -0.70 -7.40
CA SER A 18 -19.14 0.07 -8.63
C SER A 18 -18.70 1.53 -8.56
N ARG A 19 -18.39 2.07 -7.38
CA ARG A 19 -17.85 3.43 -7.23
C ARG A 19 -16.32 3.49 -7.39
N CYS A 20 -15.64 2.35 -7.37
CA CYS A 20 -14.19 2.30 -7.48
C CYS A 20 -13.74 2.70 -8.88
N ARG A 21 -12.91 3.74 -8.96
CA ARG A 21 -12.34 4.23 -10.24
C ARG A 21 -11.14 3.40 -10.69
N HIS A 22 -10.48 2.75 -9.74
CA HIS A 22 -9.26 1.95 -9.93
C HIS A 22 -9.53 0.49 -9.54
N SER A 23 -10.47 -0.13 -10.23
CA SER A 23 -10.91 -1.51 -9.94
C SER A 23 -9.72 -2.48 -10.00
N CYS A 24 -9.49 -3.22 -8.92
CA CYS A 24 -8.49 -4.30 -8.84
C CYS A 24 -8.80 -5.45 -9.80
N CYS A 25 -10.01 -5.51 -10.36
CA CYS A 25 -10.42 -6.49 -11.36
C CYS A 25 -9.97 -6.12 -12.79
N ARG A 26 -8.96 -5.25 -12.95
CA ARG A 26 -8.42 -4.79 -14.23
C ARG A 26 -6.91 -4.81 -14.21
N GLY A 27 -6.30 -5.34 -15.28
CA GLY A 27 -4.85 -5.36 -15.45
C GLY A 27 -4.10 -6.21 -14.42
N TRP A 28 -4.82 -6.95 -13.57
CA TRP A 28 -4.24 -7.79 -12.53
C TRP A 28 -4.79 -9.21 -12.66
N GLU A 29 -3.89 -10.15 -12.93
CA GLU A 29 -4.18 -11.58 -12.90
C GLU A 29 -4.29 -12.03 -11.45
N ILE A 30 -5.43 -12.66 -11.13
CA ILE A 30 -5.75 -13.09 -9.77
C ILE A 30 -5.63 -14.60 -9.71
N ASP A 31 -4.66 -15.07 -8.92
CA ASP A 31 -4.53 -16.47 -8.54
C ASP A 31 -5.73 -16.94 -7.71
N ILE A 32 -6.05 -18.22 -7.86
CA ILE A 32 -7.15 -18.90 -7.19
C ILE A 32 -6.56 -19.95 -6.26
N ASP A 33 -6.85 -19.82 -4.97
CA ASP A 33 -6.45 -20.77 -3.94
C ASP A 33 -7.10 -22.15 -4.16
N GLU A 34 -6.48 -23.19 -3.59
CA GLU A 34 -6.88 -24.59 -3.82
C GLU A 34 -8.32 -24.88 -3.39
N ASP A 35 -8.76 -24.29 -2.27
CA ASP A 35 -10.10 -24.49 -1.70
C ASP A 35 -11.17 -23.84 -2.59
N THR A 36 -10.91 -22.62 -3.06
CA THR A 36 -11.80 -21.91 -3.99
C THR A 36 -11.82 -22.56 -5.37
N LEU A 37 -10.69 -23.10 -5.84
CA LEU A 37 -10.67 -23.87 -7.08
C LEU A 37 -11.56 -25.12 -6.98
N ALA A 38 -11.50 -25.84 -5.85
CA ALA A 38 -12.34 -27.00 -5.61
C ALA A 38 -13.83 -26.63 -5.53
N LEU A 39 -14.16 -25.49 -4.89
CA LEU A 39 -15.50 -24.90 -4.90
C LEU A 39 -15.98 -24.66 -6.34
N TYR A 40 -15.18 -23.98 -7.15
CA TYR A 40 -15.48 -23.65 -8.54
C TYR A 40 -15.66 -24.88 -9.42
N ASP A 41 -14.86 -25.93 -9.21
CA ASP A 41 -15.00 -27.19 -9.93
C ASP A 41 -16.31 -27.92 -9.60
N ALA A 42 -16.82 -27.79 -8.37
CA ALA A 42 -18.07 -28.38 -7.94
C ALA A 42 -19.33 -27.60 -8.37
N LEU A 43 -19.21 -26.35 -8.81
CA LEU A 43 -20.35 -25.52 -9.20
C LEU A 43 -21.14 -26.13 -10.37
N THR A 44 -22.46 -26.06 -10.32
CA THR A 44 -23.32 -26.56 -11.40
C THR A 44 -24.07 -25.44 -12.11
N GLY A 45 -24.52 -25.70 -13.34
CA GLY A 45 -25.28 -24.74 -14.15
C GLY A 45 -24.42 -23.67 -14.81
N ASP A 46 -25.08 -22.70 -15.42
CA ASP A 46 -24.45 -21.69 -16.30
C ASP A 46 -23.30 -20.92 -15.63
N ILE A 47 -23.42 -20.64 -14.33
CA ILE A 47 -22.37 -19.95 -13.59
C ILE A 47 -21.15 -20.83 -13.42
N GLY A 48 -21.31 -22.10 -13.03
CA GLY A 48 -20.20 -23.05 -12.89
C GLY A 48 -19.49 -23.31 -14.22
N ASP A 49 -20.25 -23.45 -15.31
CA ASP A 49 -19.68 -23.61 -16.65
C ASP A 49 -18.96 -22.35 -17.15
N THR A 50 -19.40 -21.16 -16.70
CA THR A 50 -18.67 -19.92 -16.97
C THR A 50 -17.37 -19.89 -16.18
N VAL A 51 -17.44 -20.11 -14.86
CA VAL A 51 -16.28 -20.10 -13.97
C VAL A 51 -15.19 -21.03 -14.45
N ARG A 52 -15.48 -22.30 -14.71
CA ARG A 52 -14.48 -23.26 -15.16
C ARG A 52 -13.83 -22.91 -16.51
N ARG A 53 -14.56 -22.26 -17.42
CA ARG A 53 -14.02 -21.81 -18.72
C ARG A 53 -13.15 -20.56 -18.61
N SER A 54 -13.32 -19.81 -17.54
CA SER A 54 -12.58 -18.59 -17.23
C SER A 54 -11.33 -18.84 -16.39
N ILE A 55 -11.00 -20.11 -16.07
CA ILE A 55 -9.83 -20.47 -15.26
C ILE A 55 -8.77 -21.08 -16.16
N GLU A 56 -7.58 -20.47 -16.16
CA GLU A 56 -6.35 -21.12 -16.60
C GLU A 56 -5.74 -21.86 -15.41
N ARG A 57 -5.35 -23.12 -15.59
CA ARG A 57 -4.94 -24.00 -14.48
C ARG A 57 -3.44 -24.05 -14.22
N THR A 58 -2.64 -23.47 -15.12
CA THR A 58 -1.18 -23.58 -15.09
C THR A 58 -0.55 -22.25 -15.46
N PRO A 59 0.60 -21.87 -14.87
CA PRO A 59 1.38 -22.63 -13.88
C PRO A 59 0.70 -22.70 -12.50
N THR A 60 0.01 -21.63 -12.10
CA THR A 60 -0.88 -21.56 -10.94
C THR A 60 -2.30 -21.32 -11.46
N PRO A 61 -3.34 -21.91 -10.87
CA PRO A 61 -4.72 -21.61 -11.24
C PRO A 61 -5.05 -20.12 -11.06
N HIS A 62 -5.56 -19.48 -12.11
CA HIS A 62 -5.91 -18.06 -12.10
C HIS A 62 -7.07 -17.77 -13.07
N PHE A 63 -7.70 -16.60 -12.92
CA PHE A 63 -8.69 -16.16 -13.90
C PHE A 63 -8.03 -15.65 -15.18
N ALA A 64 -8.38 -16.24 -16.32
CA ALA A 64 -7.98 -15.76 -17.64
C ALA A 64 -8.62 -14.39 -17.91
N LEU A 65 -7.79 -13.36 -18.04
CA LEU A 65 -8.24 -12.01 -18.35
C LEU A 65 -8.86 -11.94 -19.74
N THR A 66 -9.81 -11.03 -19.91
CA THR A 66 -10.40 -10.72 -21.22
C THR A 66 -9.41 -9.99 -22.13
N GLU A 67 -9.77 -9.77 -23.40
CA GLU A 67 -8.94 -9.00 -24.34
C GLU A 67 -8.66 -7.55 -23.88
N ASN A 68 -9.50 -7.00 -22.99
CA ASN A 68 -9.30 -5.67 -22.40
C ASN A 68 -8.55 -5.73 -21.05
N GLU A 69 -7.97 -6.88 -20.70
CA GLU A 69 -7.29 -7.13 -19.42
C GLU A 69 -8.23 -7.01 -18.20
N ASP A 70 -9.55 -7.08 -18.40
CA ASP A 70 -10.52 -7.15 -17.31
C ASP A 70 -10.69 -8.59 -16.81
N CYS A 71 -10.94 -8.76 -15.52
CA CYS A 71 -11.46 -10.01 -14.95
C CYS A 71 -12.76 -10.43 -15.67
N PRO A 72 -12.95 -11.72 -16.02
CA PRO A 72 -14.11 -12.18 -16.76
C PRO A 72 -15.45 -12.05 -16.00
N PHE A 73 -15.40 -11.76 -14.70
CA PHE A 73 -16.58 -11.52 -13.85
C PHE A 73 -16.84 -10.05 -13.57
N LEU A 74 -15.99 -9.13 -14.03
CA LEU A 74 -16.23 -7.70 -13.93
C LEU A 74 -17.36 -7.31 -14.91
N GLN A 75 -18.45 -6.78 -14.39
CA GLN A 75 -19.55 -6.31 -15.23
C GLN A 75 -19.34 -4.85 -15.68
N PRO A 76 -20.02 -4.40 -16.76
CA PRO A 76 -19.91 -3.03 -17.25
C PRO A 76 -20.28 -1.94 -16.23
N ASP A 77 -21.08 -2.28 -15.22
CA ASP A 77 -21.47 -1.38 -14.12
C ASP A 77 -20.47 -1.39 -12.95
N GLY A 78 -19.35 -2.11 -13.07
CA GLY A 78 -18.30 -2.20 -12.05
C GLY A 78 -18.58 -3.21 -10.93
N LEU A 79 -19.62 -4.03 -11.03
CA LEU A 79 -19.94 -5.05 -10.02
C LEU A 79 -19.38 -6.44 -10.40
N CYS A 80 -18.96 -7.21 -9.40
CA CYS A 80 -18.50 -8.58 -9.60
C CYS A 80 -19.68 -9.55 -9.74
N ARG A 81 -19.75 -10.26 -10.88
CA ARG A 81 -20.80 -11.24 -11.15
C ARG A 81 -20.79 -12.42 -10.17
N LEU A 82 -19.62 -12.82 -9.66
CA LEU A 82 -19.52 -13.91 -8.67
C LEU A 82 -20.25 -13.52 -7.38
N ILE A 83 -19.94 -12.36 -6.82
CA ILE A 83 -20.61 -11.84 -5.61
C ILE A 83 -22.12 -11.77 -5.82
N LEU A 84 -22.58 -11.20 -6.95
CA LEU A 84 -24.02 -11.06 -7.22
C LEU A 84 -24.76 -12.40 -7.37
N THR A 85 -24.06 -13.47 -7.77
CA THR A 85 -24.68 -14.76 -8.09
C THR A 85 -24.53 -15.78 -6.96
N LEU A 86 -23.38 -15.79 -6.30
CA LEU A 86 -22.93 -16.83 -5.38
C LEU A 86 -22.67 -16.31 -3.95
N GLY A 87 -22.61 -14.99 -3.74
CA GLY A 87 -22.22 -14.39 -2.46
C GLY A 87 -20.73 -14.08 -2.37
N GLU A 88 -20.33 -13.31 -1.35
CA GLU A 88 -18.93 -12.92 -1.13
C GLU A 88 -18.06 -14.10 -0.67
N GLU A 89 -18.67 -15.12 -0.06
CA GLU A 89 -18.03 -16.36 0.37
C GLU A 89 -17.51 -17.22 -0.79
N SER A 90 -17.86 -16.88 -2.03
CA SER A 90 -17.38 -17.58 -3.21
C SER A 90 -16.06 -17.04 -3.75
N LEU A 91 -15.54 -15.94 -3.19
CA LEU A 91 -14.32 -15.28 -3.67
C LEU A 91 -13.08 -16.08 -3.28
N CYS A 92 -12.05 -16.07 -4.14
CA CYS A 92 -10.72 -16.54 -3.74
C CYS A 92 -10.10 -15.60 -2.72
N ASP A 93 -9.09 -16.08 -2.00
CA ASP A 93 -8.43 -15.34 -0.91
C ASP A 93 -7.97 -13.94 -1.36
N ILE A 94 -7.35 -13.84 -2.53
CA ILE A 94 -6.90 -12.54 -3.08
C ILE A 94 -8.08 -11.58 -3.27
N CYS A 95 -9.20 -12.05 -3.84
CA CYS A 95 -10.38 -11.22 -4.05
C CYS A 95 -11.07 -10.82 -2.75
N ALA A 96 -11.10 -11.72 -1.77
CA ALA A 96 -11.75 -11.50 -0.48
C ALA A 96 -10.95 -10.56 0.42
N GLU A 97 -9.63 -10.70 0.41
CA GLU A 97 -8.75 -9.98 1.32
C GLU A 97 -8.29 -8.64 0.76
N HIS A 98 -8.16 -8.48 -0.57
CA HIS A 98 -7.62 -7.24 -1.14
C HIS A 98 -8.37 -5.98 -0.65
N PRO A 99 -7.66 -4.94 -0.20
CA PRO A 99 -6.21 -4.72 -0.24
C PRO A 99 -5.49 -5.09 1.06
N ARG A 100 -6.06 -5.93 1.92
CA ARG A 100 -5.45 -6.31 3.20
C ARG A 100 -4.11 -7.03 2.98
N PHE A 101 -3.16 -6.73 3.85
CA PHE A 101 -1.92 -7.47 3.98
C PHE A 101 -1.69 -7.87 5.44
N TYR A 102 -0.88 -8.91 5.64
CA TYR A 102 -0.51 -9.44 6.94
C TYR A 102 1.00 -9.65 6.99
N ASN A 103 1.67 -9.00 7.93
CA ASN A 103 3.08 -9.20 8.22
C ASN A 103 3.21 -10.06 9.48
N GLU A 104 3.70 -11.28 9.33
CA GLU A 104 3.93 -12.19 10.44
C GLU A 104 5.35 -12.03 10.99
N HIS A 105 5.45 -11.72 12.28
CA HIS A 105 6.69 -11.70 13.06
C HIS A 105 6.63 -12.81 14.14
N PRO A 106 7.76 -13.17 14.77
CA PRO A 106 7.78 -14.23 15.78
C PRO A 106 6.83 -14.03 16.97
N ASP A 107 6.53 -12.78 17.33
CA ASP A 107 5.73 -12.39 18.50
C ASP A 107 4.49 -11.55 18.19
N ARG A 108 4.34 -11.09 16.93
CA ARG A 108 3.21 -10.25 16.51
C ARG A 108 2.78 -10.52 15.07
N ILE A 109 1.51 -10.27 14.78
CA ILE A 109 0.94 -10.18 13.44
C ILE A 109 0.47 -8.75 13.24
N GLU A 110 0.92 -8.12 12.16
CA GLU A 110 0.51 -6.77 11.79
C GLU A 110 -0.36 -6.82 10.54
N ALA A 111 -1.60 -6.36 10.64
CA ALA A 111 -2.49 -6.29 9.50
C ALA A 111 -2.63 -4.84 9.03
N GLY A 112 -2.69 -4.63 7.72
CA GLY A 112 -2.83 -3.31 7.13
C GLY A 112 -3.57 -3.33 5.80
N LEU A 113 -3.65 -2.16 5.15
CA LEU A 113 -4.32 -1.98 3.87
C LEU A 113 -3.34 -1.43 2.81
N GLY A 114 -3.32 -2.07 1.66
CA GLY A 114 -2.58 -1.62 0.49
C GLY A 114 -3.08 -0.27 0.00
N LEU A 115 -2.18 0.71 -0.05
CA LEU A 115 -2.50 2.04 -0.55
C LEU A 115 -2.69 2.12 -2.06
N CYS A 116 -2.52 1.02 -2.81
CA CYS A 116 -2.93 0.95 -4.21
C CYS A 116 -4.47 1.01 -4.38
N CYS A 117 -5.22 0.77 -3.30
CA CYS A 117 -6.66 0.94 -3.25
C CYS A 117 -7.06 2.38 -2.86
N GLU A 118 -7.86 3.04 -3.70
CA GLU A 118 -8.27 4.44 -3.45
C GLU A 118 -9.09 4.61 -2.17
N GLU A 119 -9.84 3.58 -1.75
CA GLU A 119 -10.61 3.63 -0.50
C GLU A 119 -9.71 3.52 0.73
N ALA A 120 -8.68 2.68 0.68
CA ALA A 120 -7.68 2.62 1.76
C ALA A 120 -6.95 3.96 1.93
N VAL A 121 -6.59 4.62 0.82
CA VAL A 121 -5.99 5.96 0.84
C VAL A 121 -6.96 6.99 1.41
N ARG A 122 -8.25 6.95 1.01
CA ARG A 122 -9.27 7.85 1.54
C ARG A 122 -9.40 7.72 3.05
N LEU A 123 -9.52 6.49 3.58
CA LEU A 123 -9.60 6.19 5.01
C LEU A 123 -8.35 6.67 5.77
N LEU A 124 -7.16 6.49 5.20
CA LEU A 124 -5.92 6.96 5.79
C LEU A 124 -5.88 8.51 5.87
N LEU A 125 -6.25 9.21 4.79
CA LEU A 125 -6.09 10.66 4.69
C LEU A 125 -7.25 11.48 5.25
N GLU A 126 -8.42 10.89 5.48
CA GLU A 126 -9.60 11.64 5.93
C GLU A 126 -9.57 12.04 7.42
N ARG A 127 -8.77 11.34 8.23
CA ARG A 127 -8.67 11.59 9.66
C ARG A 127 -7.75 12.78 9.94
N ASP A 128 -8.16 13.64 10.86
CA ASP A 128 -7.44 14.85 11.28
C ASP A 128 -6.64 14.65 12.59
N THR A 129 -6.47 13.40 13.00
CA THR A 129 -5.65 12.98 14.16
C THR A 129 -4.48 12.10 13.73
N PRO A 130 -3.37 12.04 14.49
CA PRO A 130 -2.27 11.12 14.19
C PRO A 130 -2.73 9.67 14.10
N LEU A 131 -1.95 8.84 13.41
CA LEU A 131 -2.24 7.41 13.28
C LEU A 131 -2.14 6.73 14.64
N GLU A 132 -3.23 6.12 15.08
CA GLU A 132 -3.23 5.24 16.26
C GLU A 132 -3.02 3.78 15.82
N LEU A 133 -2.21 3.04 16.59
CA LEU A 133 -2.05 1.59 16.43
C LEU A 133 -2.89 0.88 17.48
N ILE A 134 -3.89 0.13 17.03
CA ILE A 134 -4.73 -0.72 17.86
C ILE A 134 -3.97 -2.01 18.13
N ILE A 135 -3.77 -2.33 19.42
CA ILE A 135 -3.03 -3.51 19.87
C ILE A 135 -3.99 -4.46 20.58
N GLU A 136 -4.14 -5.67 20.08
CA GLU A 136 -4.87 -6.76 20.72
C GLU A 136 -3.89 -7.85 21.18
N THR A 137 -3.97 -8.28 22.44
CA THR A 137 -3.10 -9.31 23.00
C THR A 137 -3.80 -10.06 24.14
N ASP A 138 -3.50 -11.36 24.27
CA ASP A 138 -3.96 -12.22 25.36
C ASP A 138 -2.94 -12.32 26.52
N GLY A 139 -1.83 -11.61 26.41
CA GLY A 139 -0.72 -11.62 27.37
C GLY A 139 -0.17 -10.24 27.69
N GLU A 140 1.00 -10.20 28.34
CA GLU A 140 1.68 -8.94 28.63
C GLU A 140 2.26 -8.32 27.36
N VAL A 141 2.06 -7.01 27.18
CA VAL A 141 2.71 -6.25 26.11
C VAL A 141 4.23 -6.23 26.39
N PRO A 142 5.08 -6.59 25.41
CA PRO A 142 6.52 -6.50 25.54
C PRO A 142 6.98 -5.11 25.97
N GLY A 143 8.20 -5.02 26.50
CA GLY A 143 8.83 -3.73 26.80
C GLY A 143 8.99 -2.87 25.53
N PRO A 144 9.17 -1.55 25.69
CA PRO A 144 9.28 -0.63 24.56
C PRO A 144 10.47 -0.99 23.67
N THR A 145 10.26 -0.87 22.37
CA THR A 145 11.21 -1.11 21.29
C THR A 145 11.65 0.22 20.65
N VAL A 146 12.69 0.18 19.81
CA VAL A 146 13.07 1.35 18.98
C VAL A 146 11.92 1.79 18.08
N ARG A 147 11.06 0.87 17.64
CA ARG A 147 9.87 1.19 16.86
C ARG A 147 8.88 2.02 17.68
N ASP A 148 8.65 1.65 18.94
CA ASP A 148 7.78 2.42 19.84
C ASP A 148 8.35 3.81 20.12
N GLU A 149 9.67 3.94 20.25
CA GLU A 149 10.33 5.25 20.37
C GLU A 149 10.17 6.10 19.11
N ILE A 150 10.27 5.50 17.91
CA ILE A 150 10.02 6.19 16.64
C ILE A 150 8.59 6.71 16.58
N PHE A 151 7.59 5.87 16.88
CA PHE A 151 6.18 6.30 16.92
C PHE A 151 5.95 7.39 17.97
N ALA A 152 6.59 7.30 19.14
CA ALA A 152 6.48 8.34 20.16
C ALA A 152 7.10 9.69 19.71
N VAL A 153 8.20 9.65 18.96
CA VAL A 153 8.80 10.86 18.35
C VAL A 153 7.87 11.43 17.28
N LEU A 154 7.31 10.57 16.42
CA LEU A 154 6.36 10.98 15.41
C LEU A 154 5.08 11.54 16.04
N ALA A 155 4.52 11.00 17.12
CA ALA A 155 3.32 11.57 17.75
C ALA A 155 3.52 12.96 18.41
N GLY A 156 4.76 13.49 18.47
CA GLY A 156 5.13 14.74 19.15
C GLY A 156 4.68 16.03 18.45
N GLN A 157 3.38 16.34 18.47
CA GLN A 157 2.76 17.47 17.75
C GLN A 157 3.30 18.88 18.09
N SER A 158 4.12 19.04 19.12
CA SER A 158 4.72 20.33 19.49
C SER A 158 5.88 20.77 18.57
N THR A 159 6.33 19.90 17.67
CA THR A 159 7.44 20.16 16.74
C THR A 159 7.03 19.86 15.29
N PRO A 160 7.59 20.58 14.28
CA PRO A 160 7.34 20.31 12.86
C PRO A 160 7.56 18.85 12.49
N LEU A 161 6.81 18.33 11.52
CA LEU A 161 6.91 16.92 11.11
C LEU A 161 8.31 16.58 10.61
N SER A 162 8.92 17.48 9.84
CA SER A 162 10.29 17.33 9.36
C SER A 162 11.32 17.11 10.47
N GLU A 163 11.25 17.90 11.55
CA GLU A 163 12.15 17.73 12.71
C GLU A 163 11.91 16.40 13.45
N ARG A 164 10.66 15.92 13.49
CA ARG A 164 10.33 14.61 14.07
C ARG A 164 10.90 13.47 13.25
N MET A 165 10.78 13.53 11.92
CA MET A 165 11.37 12.55 11.01
C MET A 165 12.89 12.48 11.15
N ASP A 166 13.58 13.62 11.23
CA ASP A 166 15.03 13.68 11.43
C ASP A 166 15.45 13.07 12.79
N ARG A 167 14.70 13.36 13.84
CA ARG A 167 14.93 12.76 15.17
C ARG A 167 14.71 11.25 15.16
N ALA A 168 13.68 10.77 14.46
CA ALA A 168 13.42 9.33 14.31
C ALA A 168 14.55 8.62 13.55
N LEU A 169 15.08 9.22 12.48
CA LEU A 169 16.27 8.70 11.78
C LEU A 169 17.49 8.64 12.69
N THR A 170 17.68 9.64 13.55
CA THR A 170 18.79 9.67 14.51
C THR A 170 18.74 8.49 15.49
N LEU A 171 17.54 8.02 15.89
CA LEU A 171 17.39 6.86 16.78
C LEU A 171 17.98 5.56 16.20
N VAL A 172 18.01 5.45 14.87
CA VAL A 172 18.59 4.30 14.16
C VAL A 172 19.96 4.62 13.55
N GLY A 173 20.59 5.72 13.97
CA GLY A 173 21.92 6.13 13.49
C GLY A 173 21.94 6.60 12.04
N ALA A 174 20.79 7.02 11.50
CA ALA A 174 20.63 7.47 10.13
C ALA A 174 20.44 8.99 10.03
N ALA A 175 20.65 9.52 8.84
CA ALA A 175 20.24 10.86 8.43
C ALA A 175 19.75 10.79 6.98
N MET A 176 18.75 11.58 6.64
CA MET A 176 18.19 11.58 5.29
C MET A 176 19.21 12.19 4.32
N PRO A 177 19.55 11.52 3.20
CA PRO A 177 20.44 12.12 2.22
C PRO A 177 19.84 13.39 1.58
N ASP A 178 20.72 14.35 1.27
CA ASP A 178 20.36 15.62 0.64
C ASP A 178 20.11 15.43 -0.87
N PHE A 179 18.97 14.84 -1.21
CA PHE A 179 18.55 14.71 -2.61
C PHE A 179 17.97 16.00 -3.16
N THR A 180 18.35 16.32 -4.40
CA THR A 180 17.68 17.32 -5.24
C THR A 180 16.51 16.70 -6.00
N LEU A 181 15.57 17.55 -6.46
CA LEU A 181 14.45 17.10 -7.30
C LEU A 181 14.93 16.37 -8.57
N SER A 182 15.99 16.85 -9.23
CA SER A 182 16.57 16.15 -10.38
C SER A 182 17.14 14.77 -10.07
N GLN A 183 17.80 14.58 -8.91
CA GLN A 183 18.31 13.27 -8.51
C GLN A 183 17.19 12.28 -8.20
N ILE A 184 16.12 12.73 -7.55
CA ILE A 184 14.94 11.89 -7.31
C ILE A 184 14.21 11.57 -8.61
N ALA A 185 14.09 12.54 -9.53
CA ALA A 185 13.55 12.29 -10.86
C ALA A 185 14.33 11.19 -11.59
N GLU A 186 15.67 11.31 -11.62
CA GLU A 186 16.55 10.33 -12.27
C GLU A 186 16.40 8.94 -11.65
N LEU A 187 16.39 8.84 -10.31
CA LEU A 187 16.18 7.58 -9.60
C LEU A 187 14.85 6.92 -9.98
N TYR A 188 13.74 7.64 -9.82
CA TYR A 188 12.40 7.07 -10.00
C TYR A 188 12.03 6.86 -11.47
N LEU A 189 12.55 7.66 -12.40
CA LEU A 189 12.40 7.41 -13.84
C LEU A 189 13.23 6.21 -14.32
N GLY A 190 14.27 5.82 -13.57
CA GLY A 190 15.07 4.62 -13.82
C GLY A 190 14.43 3.32 -13.34
N LEU A 191 13.34 3.39 -12.58
CA LEU A 191 12.59 2.24 -12.08
C LEU A 191 11.70 1.63 -13.16
N GLU A 192 11.26 0.39 -12.92
CA GLU A 192 10.16 -0.18 -13.68
C GLU A 192 8.90 0.65 -13.41
N ARG A 193 8.14 0.96 -14.45
CA ARG A 193 6.96 1.83 -14.37
C ARG A 193 5.86 1.28 -15.26
N LEU A 194 4.64 1.25 -14.75
CA LEU A 194 3.48 0.68 -15.44
C LEU A 194 2.52 1.79 -15.92
N ASP A 195 2.35 2.84 -15.13
CA ASP A 195 1.38 3.91 -15.36
C ASP A 195 2.01 5.16 -16.01
N ASP A 196 1.43 5.58 -17.14
CA ASP A 196 1.85 6.77 -17.87
C ASP A 196 1.63 8.07 -17.07
N GLU A 197 0.61 8.14 -16.22
CA GLU A 197 0.35 9.29 -15.35
C GLU A 197 1.42 9.40 -14.26
N TRP A 198 1.85 8.27 -13.69
CA TRP A 198 2.98 8.24 -12.76
C TRP A 198 4.24 8.79 -13.41
N THR A 199 4.55 8.32 -14.63
CA THR A 199 5.69 8.83 -15.42
C THR A 199 5.61 10.34 -15.65
N LYS A 200 4.45 10.86 -16.08
CA LYS A 200 4.25 12.31 -16.30
C LYS A 200 4.41 13.12 -15.01
N CYS A 201 4.08 12.55 -13.86
CA CYS A 201 4.28 13.19 -12.56
C CYS A 201 5.77 13.26 -12.21
N LEU A 202 6.51 12.17 -12.40
CA LEU A 202 7.96 12.13 -12.16
C LEU A 202 8.75 13.08 -13.08
N GLU A 203 8.36 13.21 -14.35
CA GLU A 203 9.00 14.13 -15.30
C GLU A 203 8.90 15.61 -14.92
N ARG A 204 7.98 15.97 -14.02
CA ARG A 204 7.84 17.33 -13.47
C ARG A 204 8.84 17.61 -12.35
N LEU A 205 9.42 16.58 -11.76
CA LEU A 205 10.51 16.73 -10.80
C LEU A 205 11.75 17.21 -11.56
N GLY A 206 12.26 18.38 -11.21
CA GLY A 206 13.42 18.93 -11.90
C GLY A 206 14.07 20.09 -11.16
N GLY A 207 15.35 20.30 -11.47
CA GLY A 207 16.17 21.35 -10.88
C GLY A 207 16.94 20.90 -9.65
N SER A 208 17.81 21.78 -9.18
CA SER A 208 18.71 21.55 -8.05
C SER A 208 18.10 21.90 -6.69
N ALA A 209 16.79 22.17 -6.64
CA ALA A 209 16.11 22.44 -5.38
C ALA A 209 16.07 21.17 -4.53
N PRO A 210 16.18 21.26 -3.20
CA PRO A 210 16.02 20.12 -2.31
C PRO A 210 14.56 19.63 -2.33
N LEU A 211 14.34 18.38 -1.91
CA LEU A 211 12.98 17.89 -1.70
C LEU A 211 12.29 18.72 -0.61
N PRO A 212 11.00 19.06 -0.80
CA PRO A 212 10.26 19.81 0.20
C PRO A 212 10.15 19.04 1.52
N GLN A 213 9.98 19.80 2.59
CA GLN A 213 9.65 19.26 3.90
C GLN A 213 8.12 19.08 3.99
N PRO A 214 7.63 17.88 4.32
CA PRO A 214 6.21 17.62 4.49
C PRO A 214 5.71 18.22 5.81
N GLU A 215 4.54 18.83 5.79
CA GLU A 215 3.92 19.43 6.98
C GLU A 215 2.39 19.28 6.93
N GLY A 216 1.78 19.08 8.10
CA GLY A 216 0.35 18.90 8.27
C GLY A 216 -0.07 17.43 8.38
N ILE A 217 -1.28 17.24 8.92
CA ILE A 217 -1.72 15.93 9.43
C ILE A 217 -1.75 14.81 8.38
N LYS A 218 -2.10 15.13 7.14
CA LYS A 218 -2.11 14.15 6.03
C LYS A 218 -0.75 13.51 5.79
N TYR A 219 0.34 14.28 5.92
CA TYR A 219 1.70 13.76 5.76
C TYR A 219 2.22 13.07 7.01
N GLU A 220 1.76 13.51 8.18
CA GLU A 220 2.07 12.85 9.46
C GLU A 220 1.51 11.42 9.47
N ARG A 221 0.22 11.26 9.13
CA ARG A 221 -0.40 9.94 9.00
C ARG A 221 0.28 9.09 7.93
N LEU A 222 0.69 9.67 6.80
CA LEU A 222 1.48 8.95 5.77
C LEU A 222 2.84 8.50 6.30
N ALA A 223 3.55 9.35 7.04
CA ALA A 223 4.85 9.00 7.63
C ALA A 223 4.70 7.87 8.65
N GLU A 224 3.74 7.97 9.55
CA GLU A 224 3.44 6.94 10.54
C GLU A 224 3.01 5.62 9.87
N TYR A 225 2.21 5.70 8.81
CA TYR A 225 1.75 4.52 8.10
C TYR A 225 2.84 3.84 7.26
N PHE A 226 3.71 4.60 6.60
CA PHE A 226 4.86 4.01 5.92
C PHE A 226 5.90 3.44 6.88
N VAL A 227 6.07 4.04 8.06
CA VAL A 227 6.85 3.41 9.13
C VAL A 227 6.18 2.11 9.57
N TYR A 228 4.87 2.13 9.82
CA TYR A 228 4.11 0.93 10.18
C TYR A 228 4.32 -0.20 9.16
N ARG A 229 4.19 0.12 7.87
CA ARG A 229 4.24 -0.84 6.77
C ARG A 229 5.65 -1.35 6.43
N HIS A 230 6.65 -0.48 6.43
CA HIS A 230 7.97 -0.78 5.85
C HIS A 230 9.08 -0.94 6.87
N PHE A 231 8.94 -0.37 8.07
CA PHE A 231 10.03 -0.40 9.05
C PHE A 231 10.06 -1.73 9.81
N ASN A 232 10.97 -2.60 9.39
CA ASN A 232 11.30 -3.84 10.08
C ASN A 232 12.67 -3.74 10.77
N ASP A 233 12.73 -4.24 12.01
CA ASP A 233 13.96 -4.60 12.72
C ASP A 233 15.05 -3.51 12.84
N ALA A 234 14.66 -2.27 13.16
CA ALA A 234 15.60 -1.16 13.38
C ALA A 234 16.48 -0.81 12.16
N SER A 235 16.05 -1.18 10.95
CA SER A 235 16.81 -0.88 9.73
C SER A 235 16.71 0.60 9.34
N ALA A 236 17.84 1.30 9.45
CA ALA A 236 18.03 2.68 8.97
C ALA A 236 17.57 2.88 7.51
N GLN A 237 17.79 1.89 6.65
CA GLN A 237 17.43 1.95 5.24
C GLN A 237 15.91 1.94 5.05
N THR A 238 15.19 1.07 5.77
CA THR A 238 13.72 1.00 5.67
C THR A 238 13.03 2.24 6.24
N LEU A 239 13.57 2.82 7.33
CA LEU A 239 13.06 4.08 7.88
C LEU A 239 13.31 5.25 6.91
N SER A 240 14.50 5.30 6.33
CA SER A 240 14.85 6.29 5.32
C SER A 240 13.99 6.14 4.07
N PHE A 241 13.65 4.90 3.68
CA PHE A 241 12.73 4.64 2.58
C PHE A 241 11.35 5.22 2.89
N ALA A 242 10.75 4.86 4.03
CA ALA A 242 9.45 5.37 4.46
C ALA A 242 9.39 6.91 4.42
N PHE A 243 10.41 7.58 4.94
CA PHE A 243 10.46 9.05 4.97
C PHE A 243 10.77 9.69 3.61
N LEU A 244 11.59 9.05 2.77
CA LEU A 244 11.79 9.51 1.39
C LEU A 244 10.48 9.44 0.60
N SER A 245 9.67 8.39 0.80
CA SER A 245 8.35 8.23 0.17
C SER A 245 7.44 9.41 0.49
N VAL A 246 7.36 9.84 1.75
CA VAL A 246 6.57 11.02 2.15
C VAL A 246 7.09 12.29 1.50
N ARG A 247 8.42 12.50 1.47
CA ARG A 247 9.02 13.68 0.84
C ARG A 247 8.78 13.70 -0.68
N LEU A 248 8.85 12.56 -1.34
CA LEU A 248 8.52 12.42 -2.77
C LEU A 248 7.05 12.79 -3.01
N LEU A 249 6.12 12.21 -2.26
CA LEU A 249 4.70 12.52 -2.38
C LEU A 249 4.40 14.00 -2.12
N CYS A 250 5.12 14.63 -1.18
CA CYS A 250 5.03 16.07 -0.96
C CYS A 250 5.55 16.89 -2.14
N ALA A 251 6.63 16.45 -2.79
CA ALA A 251 7.12 17.07 -4.01
C ALA A 251 6.13 16.94 -5.15
N LEU A 252 5.58 15.74 -5.35
CA LEU A 252 4.61 15.47 -6.41
C LEU A 252 3.31 16.25 -6.21
N GLU A 253 2.76 16.33 -4.99
CA GLU A 253 1.55 17.14 -4.73
C GLU A 253 1.74 18.61 -5.11
N LYS A 254 2.95 19.16 -4.90
CA LYS A 254 3.24 20.57 -5.23
C LYS A 254 3.44 20.83 -6.73
N LEU A 255 3.80 19.80 -7.50
CA LEU A 255 4.26 19.96 -8.88
C LEU A 255 3.30 19.32 -9.91
N CYS A 256 2.50 18.36 -9.48
CA CYS A 256 1.57 17.61 -10.31
C CYS A 256 0.13 18.10 -10.09
N PRO A 257 -0.75 18.02 -11.11
CA PRO A 257 -2.14 18.43 -10.99
C PRO A 257 -3.02 17.43 -10.21
N GLN A 258 -2.53 16.22 -9.94
CA GLN A 258 -3.25 15.18 -9.22
C GLN A 258 -3.37 15.52 -7.73
N GLU A 259 -4.51 15.14 -7.14
CA GLU A 259 -4.72 15.17 -5.69
C GLU A 259 -3.76 14.20 -4.98
N LEU A 260 -3.40 14.49 -3.73
CA LEU A 260 -2.51 13.63 -2.95
C LEU A 260 -3.00 12.18 -2.84
N SER A 261 -4.32 11.96 -2.72
CA SER A 261 -4.87 10.61 -2.64
C SER A 261 -4.53 9.78 -3.89
N GLU A 262 -4.56 10.40 -5.06
CA GLU A 262 -4.20 9.72 -6.32
C GLU A 262 -2.69 9.49 -6.42
N LEU A 263 -1.88 10.45 -5.99
CA LEU A 263 -0.42 10.29 -5.97
C LEU A 263 0.02 9.18 -5.01
N VAL A 264 -0.62 9.05 -3.85
CA VAL A 264 -0.37 7.96 -2.90
C VAL A 264 -0.75 6.61 -3.51
N ARG A 265 -1.89 6.56 -4.21
CA ARG A 265 -2.36 5.34 -4.90
C ARG A 265 -1.41 4.87 -6.00
N LEU A 266 -0.98 5.80 -6.85
CA LEU A 266 0.01 5.56 -7.90
C LEU A 266 1.34 5.13 -7.29
N TYR A 267 1.84 5.86 -6.28
CA TYR A 267 3.08 5.51 -5.59
C TYR A 267 3.04 4.08 -5.02
N SER A 268 1.93 3.70 -4.38
CA SER A 268 1.78 2.35 -3.85
C SER A 268 1.86 1.31 -4.97
N SER A 269 1.10 1.50 -6.04
CA SER A 269 1.02 0.57 -7.18
C SER A 269 2.37 0.42 -7.90
N GLU A 270 3.10 1.51 -8.06
CA GLU A 270 4.36 1.57 -8.82
C GLU A 270 5.57 1.17 -8.00
N ILE A 271 5.56 1.45 -6.70
CA ILE A 271 6.72 1.32 -5.82
C ILE A 271 6.48 0.25 -4.77
N GLU A 272 5.47 0.39 -3.90
CA GLU A 272 5.29 -0.52 -2.76
C GLU A 272 4.90 -1.96 -3.15
N TYR A 273 4.38 -2.16 -4.36
CA TYR A 273 4.01 -3.47 -4.90
C TYR A 273 5.05 -4.06 -5.87
N SER A 274 6.23 -3.43 -6.00
CA SER A 274 7.35 -3.95 -6.78
C SER A 274 8.57 -4.10 -5.87
N ASP A 275 8.87 -5.34 -5.46
CA ASP A 275 10.05 -5.65 -4.64
C ASP A 275 11.33 -5.14 -5.29
N GLU A 276 11.46 -5.27 -6.62
CA GLU A 276 12.60 -4.74 -7.37
C GLU A 276 12.72 -3.21 -7.25
N ASN A 277 11.61 -2.48 -7.32
CA ASN A 277 11.63 -1.03 -7.16
C ASN A 277 11.94 -0.62 -5.71
N VAL A 278 11.36 -1.30 -4.72
CA VAL A 278 11.67 -1.07 -3.30
C VAL A 278 13.16 -1.28 -3.03
N GLU A 279 13.73 -2.41 -3.48
CA GLU A 279 15.14 -2.73 -3.32
C GLU A 279 16.05 -1.68 -3.98
N LYS A 280 15.72 -1.25 -5.20
CA LYS A 280 16.49 -0.20 -5.91
C LYS A 280 16.49 1.12 -5.14
N VAL A 281 15.34 1.56 -4.63
CA VAL A 281 15.27 2.80 -3.84
C VAL A 281 16.01 2.66 -2.51
N GLN A 282 15.86 1.53 -1.81
CA GLN A 282 16.58 1.29 -0.56
C GLN A 282 18.10 1.22 -0.75
N SER A 283 18.58 0.74 -1.91
CA SER A 283 20.01 0.62 -2.21
C SER A 283 20.76 1.96 -2.25
N VAL A 284 20.06 3.08 -2.46
CA VAL A 284 20.65 4.43 -2.46
C VAL A 284 20.52 5.14 -1.12
N LEU A 285 19.94 4.47 -0.11
CA LEU A 285 19.68 4.98 1.24
C LEU A 285 20.62 4.34 2.30
N GLN A 286 21.73 3.76 1.86
CA GLN A 286 22.75 3.14 2.72
C GLN A 286 23.65 4.15 3.43
#